data_AF-A0A5K1CQC2-F1
#
_entry.id   AF-A0A5K1CQC2-F1
#
_cell.length_a   1.000
_cell.length_b   1.000
_cell.length_c   1.000
_cell.angle_alpha   90.00
_cell.angle_beta   90.00
_cell.angle_gamma   90.00
#
_symmetry.space_group_name_H-M   'P 1'
#
loop_
_entity.id
_entity.type
_entity.pdbx_description
1 polymer ?
#
loop_
_entity_poly.entity_id
_entity_poly.type
_entity_poly.pdbx_seq_one_letter_code
_entity_poly.pdbx_strand_id
1 'polypeptide(L)' 'MDTEFLMRDKLVLRGLMFHGFHGVLEEEKKLGQKFLVDIDAYLELQKAGDTDNLDDSVSYADIY' A
#
# COMPACT_ATOMS: atom_id res chain seq x y z
N MET A 1 2.35 -21.59 3.05
CA MET A 1 2.55 -20.14 3.14
C MET A 1 3.67 -19.97 4.15
N ASP A 2 4.81 -19.44 3.71
CA ASP A 2 6.05 -19.47 4.49
C ASP A 2 5.92 -18.62 5.75
N THR A 3 6.22 -19.22 6.90
CA THR A 3 6.10 -18.62 8.23
C THR A 3 6.95 -17.36 8.37
N GLU A 4 8.06 -17.30 7.64
CA GLU A 4 8.96 -16.16 7.56
C GLU A 4 8.25 -14.91 7.01
N PHE A 5 7.36 -15.08 6.02
CA PHE A 5 6.61 -13.97 5.44
C PHE A 5 5.57 -13.39 6.42
N LEU A 6 5.00 -14.23 7.29
CA LEU A 6 4.08 -13.77 8.35
C LEU A 6 4.79 -13.00 9.47
N MET A 7 6.10 -13.22 9.66
CA MET A 7 6.88 -12.63 10.75
C MET A 7 7.61 -11.34 10.35
N ARG A 8 7.60 -10.97 9.06
CA ARG A 8 8.28 -9.78 8.56
C ARG A 8 7.48 -8.53 8.89
N ASP A 9 8.19 -7.44 9.23
CA ASP A 9 7.57 -6.15 9.45
C ASP A 9 6.82 -5.67 8.18
N LYS A 10 5.75 -4.90 8.40
CA LYS A 10 5.02 -4.30 7.29
C LYS A 10 4.47 -2.93 7.63
N LEU A 11 4.40 -2.09 6.60
CA LEU A 11 3.68 -0.84 6.61
C LEU A 11 2.32 -1.04 5.93
N VAL A 12 1.26 -0.59 6.60
CA VAL A 12 -0.13 -0.93 6.24
C VAL A 12 -0.90 0.34 5.89
N LEU A 13 -1.36 0.44 4.64
CA LEU A 13 -2.29 1.48 4.19
C LEU A 13 -3.64 0.85 3.92
N ARG A 14 -4.69 1.34 4.59
CA ARG A 14 -6.05 0.81 4.45
C ARG A 14 -7.00 1.86 3.94
N GLY A 15 -7.95 1.42 3.12
CA GLY A 15 -9.07 2.24 2.68
C GLY A 15 -8.69 3.36 1.74
N LEU A 16 -7.62 3.19 0.95
CA LEU A 16 -7.25 4.17 -0.08
C LEU A 16 -8.33 4.16 -1.16
N MET A 17 -8.96 5.32 -1.38
CA MET A 17 -10.11 5.42 -2.28
C MET A 17 -9.75 6.26 -3.50
N PHE A 18 -9.78 5.64 -4.67
CA PHE A 18 -9.45 6.28 -5.93
C PHE A 18 -10.61 6.22 -6.90
N HIS A 19 -10.85 7.28 -7.66
CA HIS A 19 -11.79 7.23 -8.77
C HIS A 19 -11.04 6.79 -10.03
N GLY A 20 -11.46 5.69 -10.64
CA GLY A 20 -10.82 5.11 -11.82
C GLY A 20 -11.81 4.75 -12.90
N PHE A 21 -11.30 4.63 -14.13
CA PHE A 21 -12.06 4.27 -15.34
C PHE A 21 -11.67 2.87 -15.83
N HIS A 22 -11.30 2.00 -14.89
CA HIS A 22 -10.99 0.61 -15.16
C HIS A 22 -12.27 -0.22 -15.16
N GLY A 23 -12.32 -1.23 -16.01
CA GLY A 23 -13.49 -2.10 -16.15
C GLY A 23 -13.59 -2.69 -17.54
N VAL A 24 -14.44 -3.70 -17.68
CA VAL A 24 -14.69 -4.39 -18.95
C VAL A 24 -15.75 -3.64 -19.75
N LEU A 25 -16.80 -3.17 -19.07
CA LEU A 25 -17.96 -2.52 -19.68
C LEU A 25 -17.62 -1.10 -20.11
N GLU A 26 -18.27 -0.63 -21.17
CA GLU A 26 -18.07 0.73 -21.69
C GLU A 26 -18.51 1.80 -20.69
N GLU A 27 -19.55 1.51 -19.90
CA GLU A 27 -20.03 2.37 -18.83
C GLU A 27 -18.97 2.54 -17.72
N GLU A 28 -18.23 1.49 -17.37
CA GLU A 28 -17.15 1.57 -16.37
C GLU A 28 -16.02 2.47 -16.85
N LYS A 29 -15.66 2.37 -18.13
CA LYS A 29 -14.61 3.20 -18.75
C LYS A 29 -15.06 4.66 -18.96
N LYS A 30 -16.36 4.91 -19.07
CA LYS A 30 -16.92 6.24 -19.34
C LYS A 30 -17.31 7.01 -18.07
N LEU A 31 -18.02 6.36 -17.16
CA LEU A 31 -18.50 6.97 -15.92
C LEU A 31 -17.45 6.87 -14.81
N GLY A 32 -16.68 5.78 -14.81
CA GLY A 32 -15.77 5.46 -13.73
C GLY A 32 -16.49 4.98 -12.47
N GLN A 33 -15.69 4.55 -11.51
CA GLN A 33 -16.16 4.09 -10.21
C GLN A 33 -15.08 4.29 -9.14
N LYS A 34 -15.49 4.20 -7.88
CA LYS A 34 -14.56 4.22 -6.73
C LYS A 34 -13.94 2.84 -6.54
N PHE A 35 -12.61 2.81 -6.50
CA PHE A 35 -11.83 1.65 -6.13
C PHE A 35 -11.30 1.83 -4.71
N LEU A 36 -11.53 0.83 -3.88
CA LEU A 36 -10.94 0.74 -2.54
C LEU A 36 -9.69 -0.15 -2.64
N VAL A 37 -8.55 0.39 -2.22
CA VAL A 37 -7.26 -0.27 -2.28
C VAL A 37 -6.68 -0.34 -0.87
N ASP A 38 -6.23 -1.55 -0.53
CA ASP A 38 -5.47 -1.83 0.68
C ASP A 38 -4.07 -2.30 0.28
N ILE A 39 -3.06 -1.81 0.99
CA ILE A 39 -1.65 -2.12 0.73
C ILE A 39 -1.01 -2.65 2.01
N ASP A 40 -0.42 -3.83 1.91
CA ASP A 40 0.52 -4.38 2.89
C ASP A 40 1.92 -4.38 2.25
N ALA A 41 2.74 -3.40 2.60
CA ALA A 41 4.13 -3.31 2.14
C ALA A 41 5.04 -4.00 3.15
N TYR A 42 5.65 -5.12 2.76
CA TYR A 42 6.59 -5.87 3.60
C TYR A 42 8.02 -5.34 3.41
N LEU A 43 8.65 -4.89 4.50
CA LEU A 43 9.98 -4.26 4.49
C LEU A 43 10.68 -4.46 5.84
N GLU A 44 11.97 -4.19 5.91
CA GLU A 44 12.74 -4.25 7.16
C GLU A 44 12.68 -2.90 7.88
N LEU A 45 11.91 -2.80 8.97
CA LEU A 45 11.70 -1.53 9.68
C LEU A 45 12.60 -1.35 10.90
N GLN A 46 13.38 -2.38 11.25
CA GLN A 46 14.25 -2.36 12.44
C GLN A 46 15.20 -1.15 12.43
N LYS A 47 15.89 -0.89 11.31
CA LYS A 47 16.85 0.22 11.22
C LYS A 47 16.19 1.58 11.43
N ALA A 48 15.01 1.80 10.85
CA ALA A 48 14.25 3.03 11.05
C ALA A 48 13.84 3.21 12.52
N GLY A 49 13.42 2.11 13.18
CA GLY A 49 13.10 2.11 14.60
C GLY A 49 14.30 2.40 15.51
N ASP A 50 15.49 1.89 15.16
CA ASP A 50 16.71 2.09 15.95
C ASP A 50 17.29 3.50 15.79
N THR A 51 17.17 4.07 14.60
CA THR A 51 17.79 5.37 14.25
C THR A 51 16.86 6.56 14.44
N ASP A 52 15.54 6.33 14.48
CA ASP A 52 14.50 7.37 14.43
C ASP A 52 14.68 8.34 13.24
N ASN A 53 15.29 7.85 12.15
CA ASN A 53 15.49 8.61 10.92
C ASN A 53 14.53 8.12 9.83
N LEU A 54 13.75 9.04 9.27
CA LEU A 54 12.78 8.72 8.21
C LEU A 54 13.47 8.23 6.93
N ASP A 55 14.69 8.69 6.64
CA ASP A 55 15.46 8.27 5.47
C ASP A 55 15.90 6.79 5.54
N ASP A 56 15.84 6.19 6.73
CA ASP A 56 16.09 4.76 6.95
C ASP A 56 14.81 3.90 6.79
N SER A 57 13.69 4.52 6.40
CA SER A 57 12.39 3.89 6.15
C SER A 57 11.85 4.24 4.76
N VAL A 58 10.70 3.65 4.41
CA VAL A 58 9.89 4.08 3.26
C VAL A 58 8.78 4.98 3.76
N SER A 59 8.66 6.17 3.17
CA SER A 59 7.56 7.08 3.47
C SER A 59 6.26 6.55 2.90
N TYR A 60 5.21 6.47 3.73
CA TYR A 60 3.87 6.13 3.26
C TYR A 60 3.31 7.16 2.27
N ALA A 61 3.85 8.39 2.27
CA ALA A 61 3.48 9.42 1.31
C ALA A 61 3.99 9.13 -0.10
N ASP A 62 5.11 8.40 -0.23
CA ASP A 62 5.64 7.98 -1.54
C ASP A 62 4.90 6.76 -2.10
N ILE A 63 4.18 6.02 -1.23
CA ILE A 63 3.34 4.89 -1.62
C ILE A 63 1.95 5.34 -2.10
N TYR A 64 1.44 6.47 -1.57
CA TYR A 64 0.14 7.04 -1.93
C TYR A 64 0.19 7.76 -3.28
#